data_AF-A0A2A4TF69-F1
#
_entry.id   AF-A0A2A4TF69-F1
#
_cell.length_a   1.000
_cell.length_b   1.000
_cell.length_c   1.000
_cell.angle_alpha   90.00
_cell.angle_beta   90.00
_cell.angle_gamma   90.00
#
_symmetry.space_group_name_H-M   'P 1'
#
loop_
_entity.id
_entity.type
_entity.pdbx_description
1 polymer ?
#
loop_
_entity_poly.entity_id
_entity_poly.type
_entity_poly.pdbx_seq_one_letter_code
_entity_poly.pdbx_strand_id
1 'polypeptide(L)'
;MRVIHINFINFFWGVEESEVAGYTIYKQENDKDPTTWRIVPVYIKRLIDTAVSPNARYTYHIRATLTNGKYSLVKKVAVKF
;
A
#
# COMPACT_ATOMS: atom_id res chain seq x y z
N MET A 1 -32.62 11.18 5.76
CA MET A 1 -31.42 10.59 6.39
C MET A 1 -30.49 10.16 5.26
N ARG A 2 -29.27 10.71 5.16
CA ARG A 2 -28.33 10.38 4.07
C ARG A 2 -27.34 9.35 4.62
N VAL A 3 -27.38 8.12 4.13
CA VAL A 3 -26.43 7.06 4.53
C VAL A 3 -25.20 7.17 3.63
N ILE A 4 -24.05 7.48 4.21
CA ILE A 4 -22.76 7.48 3.51
C ILE A 4 -22.15 6.09 3.68
N HIS A 5 -22.02 5.34 2.58
CA HIS A 5 -21.27 4.09 2.58
C HIS A 5 -19.80 4.42 2.33
N ILE A 6 -18.95 4.16 3.32
CA ILE A 6 -17.49 4.29 3.16
C ILE A 6 -16.90 2.92 2.83
N ASN A 7 -16.38 2.78 1.62
CA ASN A 7 -15.60 1.62 1.23
C ASN A 7 -14.16 1.84 1.62
N PHE A 8 -13.50 0.79 2.14
CA PHE A 8 -12.09 0.89 2.50
C PHE A 8 -11.35 -0.42 2.33
N ILE A 9 -10.07 -0.32 2.03
CA ILE A 9 -9.12 -1.43 2.06
C ILE A 9 -8.17 -1.21 3.23
N ASN A 10 -8.10 -2.20 4.13
CA ASN A 10 -7.14 -2.21 5.23
C ASN A 10 -5.88 -2.95 4.79
N PHE A 11 -4.79 -2.22 4.61
CA PHE A 11 -3.51 -2.74 4.13
C PHE A 11 -2.50 -2.79 5.27
N PHE A 12 -1.96 -3.97 5.58
CA PHE A 12 -0.99 -4.16 6.64
C PHE A 12 0.08 -5.18 6.25
N TRP A 13 1.24 -5.09 6.88
CA TRP A 13 2.37 -5.97 6.61
C TRP A 13 3.25 -6.15 7.85
N GLY A 14 3.96 -7.28 7.90
CA GLY A 14 4.97 -7.59 8.90
C GLY A 14 6.31 -7.92 8.24
N VAL A 15 7.40 -7.47 8.82
CA VAL A 15 8.79 -7.81 8.44
C VAL A 15 9.69 -7.71 9.68
N GLU A 16 10.83 -8.39 9.66
CA GLU A 16 11.91 -8.10 10.61
C GLU A 16 12.51 -6.72 10.29
N GLU A 17 12.66 -5.88 11.31
CA GLU A 17 12.86 -4.44 11.14
C GLU A 17 14.31 -4.00 11.17
N SER A 18 15.24 -4.85 11.61
CA SER A 18 16.63 -4.49 11.92
C SER A 18 17.38 -3.82 10.77
N GLU A 19 16.92 -4.03 9.52
CA GLU A 19 17.54 -3.47 8.31
C GLU A 19 16.63 -2.50 7.54
N VAL A 20 15.45 -2.15 8.04
CA VAL A 20 14.46 -1.35 7.31
C VAL A 20 14.38 0.09 7.81
N ALA A 21 14.58 1.05 6.92
CA ALA A 21 14.42 2.48 7.21
C ALA A 21 12.98 2.97 6.97
N GLY A 22 12.26 2.38 6.01
CA GLY A 22 10.89 2.75 5.70
C GLY A 22 10.31 1.98 4.52
N TYR A 23 9.12 2.37 4.10
CA TYR A 23 8.37 1.71 3.03
C TYR A 23 7.90 2.71 1.99
N THR A 24 7.96 2.31 0.72
CA THR A 24 7.22 2.97 -0.36
C THR A 24 6.09 2.04 -0.79
N ILE A 25 4.87 2.56 -0.79
CA ILE A 25 3.68 1.87 -1.25
C ILE A 25 3.17 2.57 -2.51
N TYR A 26 2.98 1.80 -3.57
CA TYR A 26 2.37 2.25 -4.82
C TYR A 26 0.96 1.69 -4.92
N LYS A 27 0.07 2.47 -5.53
CA LYS A 27 -1.29 2.05 -5.87
C LYS A 27 -1.44 2.04 -7.38
N GLN A 28 -1.90 0.92 -7.89
CA GLN A 28 -2.35 0.73 -9.26
C GLN A 28 -3.86 0.51 -9.25
N GLU A 29 -4.57 1.22 -10.11
CA GLU A 29 -6.00 1.08 -10.30
C GLU A 29 -6.27 0.53 -11.71
N ASN A 30 -6.95 -0.61 -11.77
CA ASN A 30 -7.19 -1.39 -12.98
C ASN A 30 -5.86 -1.62 -13.72
N ASP A 31 -5.82 -1.31 -15.01
CA ASP A 31 -4.68 -1.54 -15.88
C ASP A 31 -3.78 -0.29 -16.03
N LYS A 32 -3.98 0.74 -15.20
CA LYS A 32 -3.13 1.94 -15.19
C LYS A 32 -1.75 1.61 -14.60
N ASP A 33 -0.78 2.47 -14.89
CA ASP A 33 0.53 2.40 -14.24
C ASP A 33 0.43 2.64 -12.73
N PRO A 34 1.23 1.92 -11.91
CA PRO A 34 1.29 2.17 -10.48
C PRO A 34 1.86 3.56 -10.19
N THR A 35 1.23 4.28 -9.26
CA THR A 35 1.68 5.58 -8.77
C THR A 35 2.04 5.52 -7.29
N THR A 36 2.97 6.37 -6.84
CA THR A 36 3.31 6.43 -5.41
C THR A 36 2.09 6.84 -4.61
N TRP A 37 1.64 5.95 -3.74
CA TRP A 37 0.51 6.23 -2.84
C TRP A 37 1.01 6.80 -1.52
N ARG A 38 1.99 6.15 -0.90
CA ARG A 38 2.53 6.55 0.41
C ARG A 38 4.03 6.25 0.51
N ILE A 39 4.73 7.10 1.22
CA ILE A 39 6.08 6.84 1.74
C ILE A 39 5.96 6.99 3.26
N VAL A 40 6.33 5.94 3.99
CA VAL A 40 6.14 5.89 5.44
C VAL A 40 7.38 5.37 6.15
N PRO A 41 7.66 5.84 7.37
CA PRO A 41 8.76 5.32 8.19
C PRO A 41 8.48 3.88 8.66
N VAL A 42 9.52 3.20 9.11
CA VAL A 42 9.48 1.76 9.48
C VAL A 42 8.42 1.42 10.54
N TYR A 43 8.09 2.33 11.46
CA TYR A 43 7.12 2.08 12.53
C TYR A 43 5.66 2.04 12.03
N ILE A 44 5.38 2.49 10.80
CA ILE A 44 4.04 2.37 10.20
C ILE A 44 3.92 1.00 9.52
N LYS A 45 2.99 0.18 10.01
CA LYS A 45 2.70 -1.17 9.49
C LYS A 45 1.30 -1.35 8.92
N ARG A 46 0.50 -0.28 8.95
CA ARG A 46 -0.91 -0.30 8.56
C ARG A 46 -1.29 1.00 7.88
N LEU A 47 -2.05 0.89 6.81
CA LEU A 47 -2.65 1.99 6.07
C LEU A 47 -4.10 1.64 5.73
N ILE A 48 -4.95 2.66 5.65
CA ILE A 48 -6.34 2.52 5.23
C ILE A 48 -6.50 3.32 3.94
N ASP A 49 -6.94 2.65 2.87
CA ASP A 49 -7.33 3.30 1.63
C ASP A 49 -8.83 3.46 1.58
N THR A 50 -9.31 4.69 1.69
CA THR A 50 -10.73 5.05 1.59
C THR A 50 -11.11 5.56 0.19
N ALA A 51 -10.12 5.75 -0.70
CA ALA A 51 -10.33 6.21 -2.07
C ALA A 51 -10.50 4.99 -2.99
N VAL A 52 -11.50 4.17 -2.68
CA VAL A 52 -11.79 2.93 -3.40
C VAL A 52 -13.25 2.91 -3.86
N SER A 53 -13.46 2.42 -5.07
CA SER A 53 -14.77 2.34 -5.71
C SER A 53 -15.14 0.89 -6.03
N PRO A 54 -16.43 0.52 -5.96
CA PRO A 54 -16.89 -0.78 -6.43
C PRO A 54 -16.55 -1.02 -7.90
N ASN A 55 -16.37 -2.28 -8.27
CA ASN A 55 -16.01 -2.75 -9.61
C ASN A 55 -14.62 -2.29 -10.08
N ALA A 56 -13.77 -1.83 -9.17
CA ALA A 56 -12.38 -1.50 -9.46
C ALA A 56 -11.45 -2.61 -8.95
N ARG A 57 -10.34 -2.81 -9.67
CA ARG A 57 -9.24 -3.64 -9.21
C ARG A 57 -8.13 -2.75 -8.69
N TYR A 58 -7.69 -2.97 -7.48
CA TYR A 58 -6.54 -2.28 -6.91
C TYR A 58 -5.37 -3.24 -6.76
N THR A 59 -4.18 -2.83 -7.20
CA THR A 59 -2.94 -3.54 -6.89
C THR A 59 -2.04 -2.64 -6.06
N TYR A 60 -1.74 -3.07 -4.83
CA TYR A 60 -0.78 -2.40 -3.97
C TYR A 60 0.58 -3.05 -4.14
N HIS A 61 1.59 -2.22 -4.38
CA HIS A 61 2.97 -2.64 -4.49
C HIS A 61 3.73 -2.06 -3.31
N ILE A 62 4.42 -2.88 -2.53
CA ILE A 62 5.22 -2.43 -1.40
C ILE A 62 6.67 -2.84 -1.59
N ARG A 63 7.57 -1.90 -1.29
CA ARG A 63 9.01 -2.17 -1.12
C ARG A 63 9.51 -1.48 0.15
N ALA A 64 10.50 -2.09 0.78
CA ALA A 64 11.26 -1.48 1.86
C ALA A 64 12.44 -0.69 1.28
N THR A 65 12.73 0.46 1.88
CA THR A 65 14.04 1.11 1.81
C THR A 65 14.85 0.59 2.99
N LEU A 66 16.02 0.04 2.71
CA LEU A 66 16.91 -0.50 3.73
C LEU A 66 17.79 0.61 4.31
N THR A 67 18.32 0.40 5.51
CA THR A 67 19.21 1.36 6.19
C THR A 67 20.49 1.66 5.39
N ASN A 68 20.92 0.74 4.52
CA ASN A 68 22.04 0.93 3.60
C ASN A 68 21.67 1.64 2.27
N GLY A 69 20.45 2.16 2.15
CA GLY A 69 19.96 2.88 0.97
C GLY A 69 19.49 2.01 -0.20
N LYS A 70 19.63 0.68 -0.12
CA LYS A 70 19.09 -0.24 -1.13
C LYS A 70 17.59 -0.44 -0.95
N TYR A 71 16.94 -1.03 -1.96
CA TYR A 71 15.55 -1.42 -1.90
C TYR A 71 15.39 -2.94 -1.79
N SER A 72 14.35 -3.38 -1.09
CA SER A 72 13.91 -4.78 -1.15
C SER A 72 13.28 -5.11 -2.52
N LEU A 73 13.05 -6.40 -2.75
CA LEU A 73 12.10 -6.82 -3.78
C LEU A 73 10.72 -6.22 -3.53
N VAL A 74 10.00 -5.95 -4.62
CA VAL A 74 8.62 -5.46 -4.58
C VAL A 74 7.67 -6.63 -4.33
N LYS A 75 6.80 -6.50 -3.33
CA LYS A 75 5.65 -7.40 -3.12
C LYS A 75 4.39 -6.76 -3.66
N LYS A 76 3.50 -7.56 -4.25
CA LYS A 76 2.25 -7.09 -4.87
C LYS A 76 1.06 -7.81 -4.27
N VAL A 77 -0.01 -7.07 -4.00
CA VAL A 77 -1.30 -7.61 -3.54
C VAL A 77 -2.41 -7.01 -4.40
N ALA A 78 -3.16 -7.87 -5.08
CA ALA A 78 -4.30 -7.46 -5.90
C ALA A 78 -5.61 -7.71 -5.14
N VAL A 79 -6.48 -6.71 -5.13
CA VAL A 79 -7.80 -6.75 -4.50
C VAL A 79 -8.82 -6.35 -5.55
N LYS A 80 -9.88 -7.15 -5.69
CA LYS A 80 -11.08 -6.77 -6.43
C LYS A 80 -12.08 -6.26 -5.41
N PHE A 81 -12.58 -5.04 -5.62
CA PHE A 81 -13.53 -4.39 -4.73
C PHE A 81 -14.86 -4.18 -5.45
#